data_AF-A0A929MSX0-F1
#
_entry.id   AF-A0A929MSX0-F1
#
_cell.length_a   1.000
_cell.length_b   1.000
_cell.length_c   1.000
_cell.angle_alpha   90.00
_cell.angle_beta   90.00
_cell.angle_gamma   90.00
#
_symmetry.space_group_name_H-M   'P 1'
#
loop_
_entity.id
_entity.type
_entity.pdbx_description
1 polymer ?
#
loop_
_entity_poly.entity_id
_entity_poly.type
_entity_poly.pdbx_seq_one_letter_code
_entity_poly.pdbx_strand_id
1 'polypeptide(L)'
;MQRTSGVLLHISSLPSKFGIGSFGQSAYDFVDFLAKTGQQYWQILPLGTTSYGDSPYQSFSAFAGNTHFIDLDLLVEAGWLTEADYAGVDFGDHPEYVDYAKVYTERRPILEKAVANFLAKADKKDYQQFLADNYEWLEPYCEYMAIKEHYDLKPWFQWDPKATLRDEATIVHLRQQLADVLTYHRVVQYFFNIQWQALKKYANAQHIEIIGDMPIYVAADSVEMWMTPHYFKTSEDHQPSVVAGCPPDAFTADGQLWGNPIYNWDAMKADGYAWWITRLKESFKLYDVVRIDHFRGFESYWEIPFGDTTAIN
;
A
#
# COMPACT_ATOMS: atom_id res chain seq x y z
N MET A 1 27.33 13.55 -14.43
CA MET A 1 26.18 12.63 -14.47
C MET A 1 25.95 12.19 -15.91
N GLN A 2 25.67 10.92 -16.12
CA GLN A 2 25.21 10.41 -17.42
C GLN A 2 23.79 10.94 -17.67
N ARG A 3 23.48 11.34 -18.92
CA ARG A 3 22.13 11.78 -19.30
C ARG A 3 21.24 10.57 -19.50
N THR A 4 20.07 10.58 -18.90
CA THR A 4 19.09 9.48 -18.91
C THR A 4 17.68 10.04 -19.12
N SER A 5 16.72 9.19 -19.45
CA SER A 5 15.30 9.56 -19.58
C SER A 5 14.40 8.41 -19.12
N GLY A 6 13.13 8.72 -18.86
CA GLY A 6 12.14 7.74 -18.44
C GLY A 6 10.71 8.21 -18.66
N VAL A 7 9.77 7.33 -18.35
CA VAL A 7 8.33 7.60 -18.46
C VAL A 7 7.67 7.43 -17.10
N LEU A 8 6.79 8.37 -16.73
CA LEU A 8 5.87 8.24 -15.61
C LEU A 8 4.57 7.60 -16.11
N LEU A 9 4.28 6.39 -15.63
CA LEU A 9 3.02 5.70 -15.90
C LEU A 9 2.72 4.77 -14.73
N HIS A 10 1.65 5.01 -13.98
CA HIS A 10 1.32 4.13 -12.85
C HIS A 10 0.75 2.78 -13.33
N ILE A 11 0.86 1.75 -12.49
CA ILE A 11 0.40 0.39 -12.80
C ILE A 11 -1.09 0.37 -13.12
N SER A 12 -1.90 1.14 -12.37
CA SER A 12 -3.34 1.24 -12.60
C SER A 12 -3.72 1.72 -14.01
N SER A 13 -2.82 2.45 -14.67
CA SER A 13 -3.03 3.03 -16.00
C SER A 13 -2.64 2.11 -17.15
N LEU A 14 -2.03 0.96 -16.86
CA LEU A 14 -1.75 -0.04 -17.89
C LEU A 14 -3.07 -0.62 -18.44
N PRO A 15 -3.15 -0.90 -19.75
CA PRO A 15 -4.34 -1.52 -20.33
C PRO A 15 -4.55 -2.90 -19.72
N SER A 16 -5.80 -3.23 -19.39
CA SER A 16 -6.16 -4.50 -18.76
C SER A 16 -7.62 -4.84 -19.02
N LYS A 17 -7.90 -6.14 -19.22
CA LYS A 17 -9.25 -6.68 -19.34
C LYS A 17 -9.96 -6.85 -17.97
N PHE A 18 -9.26 -6.56 -16.88
CA PHE A 18 -9.71 -6.78 -15.50
C PHE A 18 -10.02 -5.46 -14.75
N GLY A 19 -10.40 -4.41 -15.48
CA GLY A 19 -10.87 -3.12 -14.93
C GLY A 19 -9.77 -2.17 -14.43
N ILE A 20 -8.59 -2.70 -14.10
CA ILE A 20 -7.42 -1.94 -13.66
C ILE A 20 -6.15 -2.60 -14.20
N GLY A 21 -5.14 -1.78 -14.53
CA GLY A 21 -3.83 -2.29 -14.87
C GLY A 21 -3.21 -3.12 -13.74
N SER A 22 -2.43 -4.14 -14.13
CA SER A 22 -1.88 -5.17 -13.24
C SER A 22 -0.39 -5.41 -13.53
N PHE A 23 0.21 -6.33 -12.79
CA PHE A 23 1.56 -6.84 -13.07
C PHE A 23 1.62 -7.87 -14.22
N GLY A 24 0.55 -8.01 -15.00
CA GLY A 24 0.44 -8.96 -16.11
C GLY A 24 1.14 -8.51 -17.39
N GLN A 25 0.81 -9.17 -18.50
CA GLN A 25 1.51 -9.01 -19.78
C GLN A 25 1.69 -7.55 -20.23
N SER A 26 0.69 -6.69 -20.03
CA SER A 26 0.78 -5.28 -20.43
C SER A 26 1.88 -4.51 -19.70
N ALA A 27 2.26 -4.90 -18.47
CA ALA A 27 3.39 -4.33 -17.77
C ALA A 27 4.73 -4.75 -18.41
N TYR A 28 4.85 -6.02 -18.82
CA TYR A 28 6.02 -6.54 -19.52
C TYR A 28 6.17 -5.91 -20.90
N ASP A 29 5.07 -5.78 -21.66
CA ASP A 29 5.05 -5.07 -22.95
C ASP A 29 5.47 -3.61 -22.80
N PHE A 30 5.09 -2.96 -21.69
CA PHE A 30 5.51 -1.60 -21.39
C PHE A 30 7.01 -1.51 -21.09
N VAL A 31 7.58 -2.45 -20.34
CA VAL A 31 9.03 -2.55 -20.15
C VAL A 31 9.75 -2.73 -21.49
N ASP A 32 9.25 -3.60 -22.37
CA ASP A 32 9.80 -3.78 -23.72
C ASP A 32 9.73 -2.51 -24.57
N PHE A 33 8.63 -1.76 -24.45
CA PHE A 33 8.49 -0.45 -25.08
C PHE A 33 9.55 0.55 -24.57
N LEU A 34 9.77 0.61 -23.25
CA LEU A 34 10.78 1.48 -22.66
C LEU A 34 12.19 1.12 -23.16
N ALA A 35 12.53 -0.17 -23.16
CA ALA A 35 13.81 -0.67 -23.65
C ALA A 35 14.00 -0.34 -25.15
N LYS A 36 12.98 -0.61 -25.97
CA LYS A 36 12.99 -0.33 -27.42
C LYS A 36 13.13 1.15 -27.74
N THR A 37 12.63 2.03 -26.87
CA THR A 37 12.70 3.50 -27.04
C THR A 37 13.88 4.13 -26.32
N GLY A 38 14.80 3.33 -25.77
CA GLY A 38 16.03 3.80 -25.12
C GLY A 38 15.81 4.52 -23.80
N GLN A 39 14.66 4.33 -23.16
CA GLN A 39 14.43 4.81 -21.80
C GLN A 39 15.24 3.98 -20.81
N GLN A 40 15.51 4.55 -19.63
CA GLN A 40 16.23 3.87 -18.54
C GLN A 40 15.43 3.85 -17.24
N TYR A 41 14.38 4.68 -17.14
CA TYR A 41 13.56 4.76 -15.94
C TYR A 41 12.08 4.55 -16.25
N TRP A 42 11.43 3.76 -15.39
CA TRP A 42 9.97 3.74 -15.26
C TRP A 42 9.61 4.33 -13.90
N GLN A 43 8.97 5.50 -13.90
CA GLN A 43 8.47 6.09 -12.68
C GLN A 43 7.02 5.67 -12.42
N ILE A 44 6.73 5.31 -11.18
CA ILE A 44 5.40 4.95 -10.70
C ILE A 44 5.03 5.75 -9.45
N LEU A 45 3.71 5.88 -9.23
CA LEU A 45 3.16 6.34 -7.95
C LEU A 45 3.30 5.24 -6.87
N PRO A 46 3.04 5.53 -5.59
CA PRO A 46 3.14 4.54 -4.52
C PRO A 46 2.31 3.28 -4.81
N LEU A 47 2.86 2.09 -4.53
CA LEU A 47 2.17 0.81 -4.69
C LEU A 47 1.35 0.39 -3.47
N GLY A 48 1.13 1.28 -2.50
CA GLY A 48 0.43 0.97 -1.25
C GLY A 48 -1.05 0.66 -1.45
N THR A 49 -1.63 -0.19 -0.57
CA THR A 49 -3.08 -0.41 -0.54
C THR A 49 -3.81 0.89 -0.24
N THR A 50 -4.61 1.36 -1.19
CA THR A 50 -5.33 2.63 -1.11
C THR A 50 -6.45 2.59 -0.08
N SER A 51 -6.62 3.71 0.63
CA SER A 51 -7.77 3.96 1.50
C SER A 51 -8.93 4.62 0.73
N TYR A 52 -9.88 5.22 1.44
CA TYR A 52 -11.02 5.90 0.83
C TYR A 52 -10.56 7.04 -0.11
N GLY A 53 -11.12 7.09 -1.32
CA GLY A 53 -10.76 8.08 -2.34
C GLY A 53 -9.65 7.62 -3.29
N ASP A 54 -9.19 6.37 -3.17
CA ASP A 54 -8.31 5.66 -4.13
C ASP A 54 -6.96 6.33 -4.39
N SER A 55 -6.58 7.31 -3.55
CA SER A 55 -5.31 8.02 -3.65
C SER A 55 -4.15 7.12 -3.22
N PRO A 56 -3.14 6.89 -4.08
CA PRO A 56 -1.91 6.18 -3.71
C PRO A 56 -1.13 6.83 -2.56
N TYR A 57 -1.40 8.10 -2.27
CA TYR A 57 -0.75 8.86 -1.18
C TYR A 57 -1.46 8.70 0.17
N GLN A 58 -2.60 8.01 0.20
CA GLN A 58 -3.33 7.68 1.42
C GLN A 58 -3.54 6.17 1.50
N SER A 59 -2.56 5.48 2.07
CA SER A 59 -2.53 4.02 2.18
C SER A 59 -2.84 3.55 3.61
N PHE A 60 -3.47 2.37 3.73
CA PHE A 60 -3.66 1.70 5.02
C PHE A 60 -2.34 1.23 5.65
N SER A 61 -1.26 1.16 4.89
CA SER A 61 0.07 0.83 5.38
C SER A 61 1.16 1.53 4.58
N ALA A 62 2.26 1.88 5.26
CA ALA A 62 3.50 2.33 4.64
C ALA A 62 4.26 1.23 3.89
N PHE A 63 3.88 -0.05 4.08
CA PHE A 63 4.62 -1.22 3.59
C PHE A 63 3.81 -2.11 2.64
N ALA A 64 2.54 -2.37 2.95
CA ALA A 64 1.74 -3.35 2.22
C ALA A 64 1.39 -2.90 0.79
N GLY A 65 1.48 -3.83 -0.15
CA GLY A 65 1.18 -3.60 -1.57
C GLY A 65 -0.30 -3.63 -1.89
N ASN A 66 -0.72 -2.91 -2.94
CA ASN A 66 -2.10 -2.88 -3.42
C ASN A 66 -2.47 -4.16 -4.16
N THR A 67 -3.38 -4.94 -3.59
CA THR A 67 -3.81 -6.23 -4.14
C THR A 67 -4.64 -6.11 -5.43
N HIS A 68 -5.06 -4.90 -5.81
CA HIS A 68 -5.70 -4.63 -7.09
C HIS A 68 -4.76 -4.85 -8.28
N PHE A 69 -3.45 -4.73 -8.08
CA PHE A 69 -2.45 -4.93 -9.14
C PHE A 69 -2.07 -6.39 -9.39
N ILE A 70 -2.57 -7.32 -8.57
CA ILE A 70 -2.37 -8.76 -8.80
C ILE A 70 -3.02 -9.15 -10.12
N ASP A 71 -2.26 -9.74 -11.03
CA ASP A 71 -2.77 -10.19 -12.31
C ASP A 71 -3.46 -11.55 -12.19
N LEU A 72 -4.67 -11.67 -12.75
CA LEU A 72 -5.47 -12.89 -12.68
C LEU A 72 -4.99 -13.96 -13.68
N ASP A 73 -4.45 -13.57 -14.84
CA ASP A 73 -3.90 -14.52 -15.81
C ASP A 73 -2.65 -15.20 -15.23
N LEU A 74 -1.78 -14.46 -14.54
CA LEU A 74 -0.64 -15.04 -13.82
C LEU A 74 -1.06 -16.00 -12.68
N LEU A 75 -2.20 -15.76 -12.03
CA LEU A 75 -2.76 -16.71 -11.06
C LEU A 75 -3.32 -17.97 -11.74
N VAL A 76 -3.84 -17.86 -12.96
CA VAL A 76 -4.24 -19.03 -13.78
C VAL A 76 -3.01 -19.83 -14.20
N GLU A 77 -1.95 -19.17 -14.68
CA GLU A 77 -0.69 -19.84 -15.05
C GLU A 77 -0.05 -20.58 -13.88
N ALA A 78 -0.12 -20.01 -12.68
CA ALA A 78 0.36 -20.65 -11.45
C ALA A 78 -0.57 -21.78 -10.93
N GLY A 79 -1.73 -21.97 -11.56
CA GLY A 79 -2.73 -22.97 -11.20
C GLY A 79 -3.45 -22.68 -9.88
N TRP A 80 -3.61 -21.39 -9.53
CA TRP A 80 -4.40 -20.93 -8.39
C TRP A 80 -5.81 -20.55 -8.80
N LEU A 81 -6.01 -20.19 -10.07
CA LEU A 81 -7.30 -19.91 -10.67
C LEU A 81 -7.46 -20.69 -11.98
N THR A 82 -8.69 -20.72 -12.46
CA THR A 82 -9.06 -21.05 -13.83
C THR A 82 -9.85 -19.89 -14.42
N GLU A 83 -9.92 -19.77 -15.75
CA GLU A 83 -10.74 -18.72 -16.38
C GLU A 83 -12.22 -18.78 -15.97
N ALA A 84 -12.71 -19.98 -15.64
CA ALA A 84 -14.08 -20.19 -15.15
C ALA A 84 -14.34 -19.53 -13.79
N ASP A 85 -13.29 -19.28 -12.99
CA ASP A 85 -13.44 -18.69 -11.65
C ASP A 85 -13.87 -17.22 -11.67
N TYR A 86 -13.59 -16.53 -12.78
CA TYR A 86 -13.96 -15.13 -13.01
C TYR A 86 -14.71 -14.92 -14.34
N ALA A 87 -15.18 -16.01 -14.96
CA ALA A 87 -16.01 -15.94 -16.16
C ALA A 87 -17.33 -15.21 -15.85
N GLY A 88 -17.62 -14.15 -16.61
CA GLY A 88 -18.84 -13.36 -16.46
C GLY A 88 -18.81 -12.30 -15.34
N VAL A 89 -17.67 -12.13 -14.65
CA VAL A 89 -17.48 -11.00 -13.74
C VAL A 89 -17.39 -9.70 -14.55
N ASP A 90 -18.13 -8.69 -14.12
CA ASP A 90 -18.10 -7.35 -14.71
C ASP A 90 -17.02 -6.50 -14.04
N PHE A 91 -15.85 -6.43 -14.68
CA PHE A 91 -14.75 -5.57 -14.23
C PHE A 91 -14.87 -4.11 -14.65
N GLY A 92 -15.99 -3.72 -15.28
CA GLY A 92 -16.14 -2.46 -15.99
C GLY A 92 -15.85 -2.59 -17.50
N ASP A 93 -16.42 -1.67 -18.26
CA ASP A 93 -16.38 -1.63 -19.74
C ASP A 93 -15.68 -0.38 -20.29
N HIS A 94 -15.24 0.53 -19.42
CA HIS A 94 -14.57 1.77 -19.81
C HIS A 94 -13.06 1.58 -19.99
N PRO A 95 -12.50 1.83 -21.19
CA PRO A 95 -11.07 1.62 -21.46
C PRO A 95 -10.15 2.73 -20.93
N GLU A 96 -10.70 3.87 -20.50
CA GLU A 96 -9.93 5.07 -20.12
C GLU A 96 -9.95 5.37 -18.61
N TYR A 97 -10.83 4.73 -17.84
CA TYR A 97 -11.03 5.00 -16.43
C TYR A 97 -11.22 3.72 -15.63
N VAL A 98 -10.70 3.71 -14.40
CA VAL A 98 -10.86 2.60 -13.46
C VAL A 98 -12.14 2.80 -12.64
N ASP A 99 -13.03 1.82 -12.65
CA ASP A 99 -14.13 1.73 -11.70
C ASP A 99 -13.63 1.07 -10.41
N TYR A 100 -13.06 1.88 -9.51
CA TYR A 100 -12.47 1.39 -8.25
C TYR A 100 -13.49 0.68 -7.36
N ALA A 101 -14.77 1.05 -7.43
CA ALA A 101 -15.82 0.37 -6.66
C ALA A 101 -16.03 -1.07 -7.14
N LYS A 102 -16.11 -1.28 -8.46
CA LYS A 102 -16.17 -2.64 -9.04
C LYS A 102 -14.90 -3.43 -8.75
N VAL A 103 -13.72 -2.83 -8.95
CA VAL A 103 -12.42 -3.46 -8.66
C VAL A 103 -12.36 -3.91 -7.20
N TYR A 104 -12.85 -3.09 -6.27
CA TYR A 104 -12.90 -3.42 -4.85
C TYR A 104 -13.84 -4.61 -4.55
N THR A 105 -15.08 -4.57 -5.05
CA THR A 105 -16.11 -5.58 -4.75
C THR A 105 -15.87 -6.91 -5.48
N GLU A 106 -15.53 -6.89 -6.76
CA GLU A 106 -15.49 -8.08 -7.61
C GLU A 106 -14.23 -8.92 -7.43
N ARG A 107 -13.11 -8.29 -7.02
CA ARG A 107 -11.82 -9.01 -6.92
C ARG A 107 -11.71 -9.87 -5.67
N ARG A 108 -12.36 -9.50 -4.57
CA ARG A 108 -12.28 -10.23 -3.31
C ARG A 108 -12.75 -11.69 -3.45
N PRO A 109 -13.94 -12.00 -4.01
CA PRO A 109 -14.38 -13.38 -4.20
C PRO A 109 -13.45 -14.21 -5.11
N ILE A 110 -12.82 -13.58 -6.11
CA ILE A 110 -11.87 -14.26 -7.00
C ILE A 110 -10.58 -14.60 -6.25
N LEU A 111 -10.02 -13.63 -5.52
CA LEU A 111 -8.80 -13.85 -4.74
C LEU A 111 -9.01 -14.86 -3.61
N GLU A 112 -10.20 -14.93 -3.00
CA GLU A 112 -10.52 -15.97 -2.00
C GLU A 112 -10.42 -17.38 -2.59
N LYS A 113 -10.86 -17.60 -3.83
CA LYS A 113 -10.67 -18.88 -4.54
C LYS A 113 -9.18 -19.18 -4.77
N ALA A 114 -8.42 -18.18 -5.22
CA ALA A 114 -6.98 -18.32 -5.42
C ALA A 114 -6.25 -18.68 -4.12
N VAL A 115 -6.61 -18.01 -3.03
CA VAL A 115 -6.08 -18.28 -1.69
C VAL A 115 -6.42 -19.71 -1.25
N ALA A 116 -7.67 -20.14 -1.38
CA ALA A 116 -8.09 -21.50 -1.01
C ALA A 116 -7.30 -22.57 -1.79
N ASN A 117 -7.16 -22.40 -3.11
CA ASN A 117 -6.40 -23.31 -3.97
C ASN A 117 -4.90 -23.31 -3.63
N PHE A 118 -4.33 -22.16 -3.30
CA PHE A 118 -2.95 -22.04 -2.83
C PHE A 118 -2.74 -22.77 -1.50
N LEU A 119 -3.65 -22.58 -0.55
CA LEU A 119 -3.59 -23.23 0.76
C LEU A 119 -3.71 -24.76 0.69
N ALA A 120 -4.40 -25.29 -0.33
CA ALA A 120 -4.55 -26.73 -0.53
C ALA A 120 -3.27 -27.46 -1.01
N LYS A 121 -2.29 -26.77 -1.62
CA LYS A 121 -1.03 -27.42 -2.07
C LYS A 121 -0.06 -27.68 -0.91
N ALA A 122 0.70 -28.77 -0.95
CA ALA A 122 1.53 -29.20 0.18
C ALA A 122 2.82 -28.36 0.36
N ASP A 123 3.51 -28.01 -0.73
CA ASP A 123 4.75 -27.22 -0.67
C ASP A 123 4.46 -25.72 -0.67
N LYS A 124 4.98 -25.03 0.35
CA LYS A 124 4.83 -23.58 0.56
C LYS A 124 6.12 -22.95 1.08
N LYS A 125 7.29 -23.51 0.77
CA LYS A 125 8.57 -23.04 1.33
C LYS A 125 8.80 -21.54 1.09
N ASP A 126 8.61 -21.07 -0.14
CA ASP A 126 8.83 -19.66 -0.50
C ASP A 126 7.84 -18.72 0.19
N TYR A 127 6.61 -19.19 0.42
CA TYR A 127 5.62 -18.46 1.21
C TYR A 127 6.01 -18.38 2.69
N GLN A 128 6.47 -19.47 3.29
CA GLN A 128 6.95 -19.43 4.68
C GLN A 128 8.16 -18.50 4.85
N GLN A 129 9.05 -18.48 3.86
CA GLN A 129 10.17 -17.53 3.83
C GLN A 129 9.66 -16.09 3.71
N PHE A 130 8.70 -15.82 2.83
CA PHE A 130 8.07 -14.51 2.71
C PHE A 130 7.43 -14.04 4.03
N LEU A 131 6.72 -14.94 4.74
CA LEU A 131 6.15 -14.61 6.05
C LEU A 131 7.25 -14.25 7.06
N ALA A 132 8.34 -15.03 7.11
CA ALA A 132 9.43 -14.79 8.04
C ALA A 132 10.18 -13.47 7.73
N ASP A 133 10.46 -13.21 6.46
CA ASP A 133 11.21 -12.02 6.02
C ASP A 133 10.45 -10.71 6.19
N ASN A 134 9.12 -10.78 6.30
CA ASN A 134 8.23 -9.62 6.35
C ASN A 134 7.38 -9.56 7.62
N TYR A 135 7.62 -10.45 8.59
CA TYR A 135 6.80 -10.62 9.78
C TYR A 135 6.50 -9.29 10.50
N GLU A 136 7.52 -8.43 10.65
CA GLU A 136 7.44 -7.18 11.42
C GLU A 136 6.35 -6.22 10.91
N TRP A 137 6.13 -6.14 9.60
CA TRP A 137 5.09 -5.27 9.03
C TRP A 137 3.86 -6.05 8.57
N LEU A 138 4.04 -7.30 8.10
CA LEU A 138 2.98 -8.09 7.50
C LEU A 138 1.96 -8.54 8.54
N GLU A 139 2.40 -9.01 9.70
CA GLU A 139 1.47 -9.48 10.75
C GLU A 139 0.60 -8.35 11.29
N PRO A 140 1.17 -7.19 11.68
CA PRO A 140 0.34 -6.04 12.07
C PRO A 140 -0.62 -5.59 10.97
N TYR A 141 -0.19 -5.58 9.71
CA TYR A 141 -1.05 -5.21 8.58
C TYR A 141 -2.22 -6.18 8.41
N CYS A 142 -1.95 -7.49 8.41
CA CYS A 142 -2.99 -8.51 8.26
C CYS A 142 -4.01 -8.46 9.41
N GLU A 143 -3.53 -8.25 10.64
CA GLU A 143 -4.39 -8.05 11.81
C GLU A 143 -5.25 -6.79 11.68
N TYR A 144 -4.63 -5.66 11.31
CA TYR A 144 -5.34 -4.40 11.10
C TYR A 144 -6.43 -4.54 10.05
N MET A 145 -6.12 -5.12 8.89
CA MET A 145 -7.11 -5.27 7.81
C MET A 145 -8.23 -6.25 8.17
N ALA A 146 -7.92 -7.34 8.87
CA ALA A 146 -8.95 -8.28 9.31
C ALA A 146 -9.90 -7.64 10.33
N ILE A 147 -9.38 -6.89 11.30
CA ILE A 147 -10.19 -6.17 12.29
C ILE A 147 -10.97 -5.03 11.62
N LYS A 148 -10.36 -4.33 10.67
CA LYS A 148 -11.03 -3.31 9.86
C LYS A 148 -12.23 -3.89 9.12
N GLU A 149 -12.09 -5.06 8.48
CA GLU A 149 -13.21 -5.77 7.86
C GLU A 149 -14.29 -6.18 8.87
N HIS A 150 -13.89 -6.63 10.06
CA HIS A 150 -14.83 -6.96 11.14
C HIS A 150 -15.68 -5.76 11.58
N TYR A 151 -15.14 -4.55 11.51
CA TYR A 151 -15.84 -3.29 11.82
C TYR A 151 -16.37 -2.56 10.56
N ASP A 152 -16.78 -3.29 9.52
CA ASP A 152 -17.38 -2.73 8.29
C ASP A 152 -16.49 -1.70 7.59
N LEU A 153 -15.18 -1.93 7.60
CA LEU A 153 -14.14 -1.07 7.02
C LEU A 153 -14.00 0.31 7.67
N LYS A 154 -14.64 0.54 8.82
CA LYS A 154 -14.49 1.79 9.57
C LYS A 154 -13.04 2.04 9.95
N PRO A 155 -12.62 3.31 10.04
CA PRO A 155 -11.27 3.63 10.47
C PRO A 155 -11.01 3.15 11.90
N TRP A 156 -9.75 2.86 12.24
CA TRP A 156 -9.41 2.21 13.51
C TRP A 156 -9.86 2.98 14.75
N PHE A 157 -9.90 4.31 14.67
CA PHE A 157 -10.37 5.18 15.74
C PHE A 157 -11.91 5.22 15.89
N GLN A 158 -12.65 4.43 15.10
CA GLN A 158 -14.09 4.23 15.23
C GLN A 158 -14.46 2.79 15.67
N TRP A 159 -13.48 1.95 15.98
CA TRP A 159 -13.71 0.61 16.50
C TRP A 159 -14.12 0.64 17.99
N ASP A 160 -14.45 -0.52 18.56
CA ASP A 160 -14.58 -0.63 20.01
C ASP A 160 -13.30 -0.10 20.70
N PRO A 161 -13.42 0.66 21.81
CA PRO A 161 -12.24 1.22 22.50
C PRO A 161 -11.20 0.18 22.88
N LYS A 162 -11.60 -1.06 23.20
CA LYS A 162 -10.64 -2.13 23.53
C LYS A 162 -9.88 -2.61 22.30
N ALA A 163 -10.50 -2.65 21.12
CA ALA A 163 -9.80 -2.95 19.87
C ALA A 163 -8.88 -1.79 19.45
N THR A 164 -9.37 -0.55 19.59
CA THR A 164 -8.65 0.69 19.29
C THR A 164 -7.36 0.80 20.12
N LEU A 165 -7.47 0.60 21.44
CA LEU A 165 -6.35 0.65 22.40
C LEU A 165 -5.59 -0.68 22.51
N ARG A 166 -5.95 -1.66 21.67
CA ARG A 166 -5.29 -2.97 21.61
C ARG A 166 -5.23 -3.72 22.95
N ASP A 167 -6.33 -3.73 23.69
CA ASP A 167 -6.52 -4.58 24.86
C ASP A 167 -6.19 -6.04 24.49
N GLU A 168 -5.29 -6.66 25.27
CA GLU A 168 -4.69 -7.95 24.93
C GLU A 168 -5.74 -9.05 24.73
N ALA A 169 -6.72 -9.14 25.65
CA ALA A 169 -7.78 -10.15 25.57
C ALA A 169 -8.66 -9.95 24.32
N THR A 170 -8.96 -8.71 23.98
CA THR A 170 -9.75 -8.36 22.80
C THR A 170 -9.00 -8.71 21.51
N ILE A 171 -7.71 -8.36 21.41
CA ILE A 171 -6.89 -8.69 20.22
C ILE A 171 -6.70 -10.20 20.07
N VAL A 172 -6.45 -10.94 21.16
CA VAL A 172 -6.34 -12.41 21.11
C VAL A 172 -7.65 -13.05 20.63
N HIS A 173 -8.80 -12.57 21.12
CA HIS A 173 -10.10 -13.06 20.68
C HIS A 173 -10.33 -12.79 19.19
N LEU A 174 -10.08 -11.56 18.74
CA LEU A 174 -10.23 -11.18 17.33
C LEU A 174 -9.30 -11.99 16.41
N ARG A 175 -8.04 -12.23 16.81
CA ARG A 175 -7.10 -13.09 16.06
C ARG A 175 -7.65 -14.51 15.84
N GLN A 176 -8.26 -15.09 16.88
CA GLN A 176 -8.85 -16.43 16.79
C GLN A 176 -10.09 -16.43 15.90
N GLN A 177 -10.98 -15.44 16.09
CA GLN A 177 -12.20 -15.31 15.32
C GLN A 177 -11.94 -15.05 13.82
N LEU A 178 -10.90 -14.29 13.51
CA LEU A 178 -10.61 -13.79 12.16
C LEU A 178 -9.46 -14.55 11.46
N ALA A 179 -9.06 -15.72 11.98
CA ALA A 179 -7.88 -16.44 11.51
C ALA A 179 -7.83 -16.68 9.98
N ASP A 180 -8.98 -16.98 9.37
CA ASP A 180 -9.09 -17.17 7.92
C ASP A 180 -8.88 -15.86 7.15
N VAL A 181 -9.39 -14.74 7.68
CA VAL A 181 -9.23 -13.39 7.08
C VAL A 181 -7.78 -12.92 7.21
N LEU A 182 -7.13 -13.15 8.35
CA LEU A 182 -5.69 -12.89 8.48
C LEU A 182 -4.90 -13.72 7.46
N THR A 183 -5.26 -14.99 7.27
CA THR A 183 -4.62 -15.87 6.29
C THR A 183 -4.82 -15.38 4.86
N TYR A 184 -6.03 -14.91 4.51
CA TYR A 184 -6.30 -14.27 3.23
C TYR A 184 -5.33 -13.11 2.98
N HIS A 185 -5.23 -12.15 3.91
CA HIS A 185 -4.35 -10.97 3.76
C HIS A 185 -2.87 -11.34 3.58
N ARG A 186 -2.38 -12.34 4.33
CA ARG A 186 -1.01 -12.84 4.16
C ARG A 186 -0.76 -13.38 2.76
N VAL A 187 -1.68 -14.21 2.24
CA VAL A 187 -1.50 -14.86 0.95
C VAL A 187 -1.62 -13.87 -0.20
N VAL A 188 -2.54 -12.90 -0.15
CA VAL A 188 -2.63 -11.89 -1.22
C VAL A 188 -1.43 -10.94 -1.23
N GLN A 189 -0.84 -10.62 -0.08
CA GLN A 189 0.44 -9.90 -0.04
C GLN A 189 1.59 -10.73 -0.61
N TYR A 190 1.58 -12.05 -0.41
CA TYR A 190 2.52 -12.95 -1.07
C TYR A 190 2.34 -12.94 -2.60
N PHE A 191 1.10 -13.03 -3.10
CA PHE A 191 0.82 -12.94 -4.54
C PHE A 191 1.26 -11.61 -5.15
N PHE A 192 0.99 -10.50 -4.46
CA PHE A 192 1.50 -9.19 -4.84
C PHE A 192 3.03 -9.21 -4.95
N ASN A 193 3.71 -9.72 -3.92
CA ASN A 193 5.17 -9.72 -3.86
C ASN A 193 5.78 -10.56 -4.99
N ILE A 194 5.31 -11.79 -5.22
CA ILE A 194 5.92 -12.65 -6.25
C ILE A 194 5.74 -12.07 -7.66
N GLN A 195 4.60 -11.46 -7.95
CA GLN A 195 4.35 -10.87 -9.27
C GLN A 195 5.16 -9.57 -9.44
N TRP A 196 5.17 -8.69 -8.43
CA TRP A 196 5.96 -7.47 -8.48
C TRP A 196 7.46 -7.74 -8.63
N GLN A 197 8.00 -8.68 -7.83
CA GLN A 197 9.42 -9.03 -7.91
C GLN A 197 9.79 -9.63 -9.26
N ALA A 198 8.90 -10.41 -9.88
CA ALA A 198 9.11 -10.93 -11.24
C ALA A 198 9.15 -9.80 -12.28
N LEU A 199 8.22 -8.85 -12.22
CA LEU A 199 8.18 -7.70 -13.12
C LEU A 199 9.40 -6.79 -12.94
N LYS A 200 9.75 -6.43 -11.70
CA LYS A 200 10.93 -5.62 -11.38
C LYS A 200 12.20 -6.29 -11.88
N LYS A 201 12.36 -7.59 -11.62
CA LYS A 201 13.51 -8.36 -12.11
C LYS A 201 13.62 -8.32 -13.63
N TYR A 202 12.48 -8.41 -14.32
CA TYR A 202 12.42 -8.30 -15.78
C TYR A 202 12.81 -6.90 -16.28
N ALA A 203 12.25 -5.84 -15.68
CA ALA A 203 12.63 -4.46 -15.96
C ALA A 203 14.14 -4.22 -15.80
N ASN A 204 14.70 -4.64 -14.67
CA ASN A 204 16.12 -4.47 -14.38
C ASN A 204 17.01 -5.27 -15.36
N ALA A 205 16.56 -6.45 -15.80
CA ALA A 205 17.26 -7.23 -16.82
C ALA A 205 17.28 -6.55 -18.19
N GLN A 206 16.28 -5.71 -18.47
CA GLN A 206 16.21 -4.84 -19.66
C GLN A 206 16.90 -3.48 -19.43
N HIS A 207 17.64 -3.32 -18.33
CA HIS A 207 18.28 -2.07 -17.92
C HIS A 207 17.31 -0.90 -17.69
N ILE A 208 16.07 -1.22 -17.28
CA ILE A 208 15.08 -0.25 -16.83
C ILE A 208 15.02 -0.26 -15.30
N GLU A 209 15.38 0.83 -14.67
CA GLU A 209 15.26 1.02 -13.22
C GLU A 209 13.88 1.59 -12.87
N ILE A 210 13.30 1.13 -11.75
CA ILE A 210 12.02 1.61 -11.26
C ILE A 210 12.25 2.76 -10.26
N ILE A 211 11.70 3.93 -10.59
CA ILE A 211 11.58 5.06 -9.66
C ILE A 211 10.22 4.93 -8.96
N GLY A 212 10.24 4.47 -7.72
CA GLY A 212 9.08 4.48 -6.86
C GLY A 212 8.86 5.83 -6.21
N ASP A 213 7.77 5.91 -5.46
CA ASP A 213 7.37 7.10 -4.74
C ASP A 213 6.86 6.75 -3.34
N MET A 214 7.17 7.61 -2.39
CA MET A 214 6.85 7.45 -0.98
C MET A 214 6.36 8.78 -0.42
N PRO A 215 5.08 8.88 0.00
CA PRO A 215 4.58 10.04 0.73
C PRO A 215 5.39 10.24 2.01
N ILE A 216 5.76 11.47 2.37
CA ILE A 216 6.48 11.69 3.64
C ILE A 216 5.63 11.19 4.82
N TYR A 217 4.34 11.53 4.86
CA TYR A 217 3.42 11.15 5.94
C TYR A 217 2.67 9.84 5.63
N VAL A 218 2.21 9.17 6.67
CA VAL A 218 1.23 8.07 6.57
C VAL A 218 -0.20 8.61 6.69
N ALA A 219 -1.20 7.81 6.33
CA ALA A 219 -2.60 8.19 6.56
C ALA A 219 -2.97 8.10 8.06
N ALA A 220 -3.94 8.91 8.50
CA ALA A 220 -4.47 8.81 9.86
C ALA A 220 -5.13 7.44 10.11
N ASP A 221 -5.88 6.94 9.13
CA ASP A 221 -6.43 5.59 9.13
C ASP A 221 -5.40 4.59 8.55
N SER A 222 -4.40 4.21 9.35
CA SER A 222 -3.34 3.28 8.95
C SER A 222 -2.93 2.35 10.07
N VAL A 223 -2.35 1.20 9.70
CA VAL A 223 -1.75 0.26 10.65
C VAL A 223 -0.63 0.91 11.45
N GLU A 224 0.15 1.84 10.87
CA GLU A 224 1.23 2.50 11.60
C GLU A 224 0.70 3.40 12.71
N MET A 225 -0.37 4.16 12.47
CA MET A 225 -1.02 4.94 13.54
C MET A 225 -1.59 4.08 14.66
N TRP A 226 -2.16 2.92 14.30
CA TRP A 226 -2.76 2.01 15.26
C TRP A 226 -1.73 1.21 16.08
N MET A 227 -0.62 0.80 15.45
CA MET A 227 0.38 -0.08 16.05
C MET A 227 1.51 0.66 16.75
N THR A 228 1.89 1.83 16.23
CA THR A 228 3.03 2.60 16.73
C THR A 228 2.70 4.07 16.98
N PRO A 229 1.63 4.37 17.77
CA PRO A 229 1.18 5.75 18.01
C PRO A 229 2.25 6.65 18.64
N HIS A 230 3.23 6.06 19.36
CA HIS A 230 4.36 6.78 19.97
C HIS A 230 5.30 7.45 18.95
N TYR A 231 5.30 7.02 17.69
CA TYR A 231 6.03 7.69 16.61
C TYR A 231 5.31 8.92 16.05
N PHE A 232 4.12 9.23 16.56
CA PHE A 232 3.28 10.33 16.08
C PHE A 232 2.94 11.27 17.23
N LYS A 233 2.64 12.53 16.90
CA LYS A 233 2.13 13.51 17.85
C LYS A 233 0.66 13.21 18.12
N THR A 234 0.42 12.37 19.11
CA THR A 234 -0.91 11.89 19.50
C THR A 234 -1.23 12.24 20.96
N SER A 235 -2.53 12.28 21.27
CA SER A 235 -3.07 12.32 22.63
C SER A 235 -3.05 10.92 23.27
N GLU A 236 -3.42 10.81 24.54
CA GLU A 236 -3.52 9.52 25.26
C GLU A 236 -4.49 8.54 24.59
N ASP A 237 -5.54 9.05 23.92
CA ASP A 237 -6.51 8.25 23.16
C ASP A 237 -6.07 7.97 21.71
N HIS A 238 -4.78 8.16 21.42
CA HIS A 238 -4.13 7.98 20.10
C HIS A 238 -4.68 8.89 18.99
N GLN A 239 -5.51 9.89 19.30
CA GLN A 239 -5.92 10.91 18.32
C GLN A 239 -4.76 11.86 18.01
N PRO A 240 -4.56 12.28 16.74
CA PRO A 240 -3.57 13.31 16.41
C PRO A 240 -3.80 14.59 17.23
N SER A 241 -2.73 15.17 17.78
CA SER A 241 -2.82 16.50 18.41
C SER A 241 -2.65 17.63 17.40
N VAL A 242 -1.91 17.34 16.33
CA VAL A 242 -1.67 18.21 15.17
C VAL A 242 -1.65 17.37 13.89
N VAL A 243 -1.97 18.01 12.79
CA VAL A 243 -2.02 17.40 11.46
C VAL A 243 -1.22 18.21 10.45
N ALA A 244 -0.80 17.51 9.39
CA ALA A 244 0.02 18.06 8.32
C ALA A 244 -0.80 18.92 7.36
N GLY A 245 -0.08 19.85 6.73
CA GLY A 245 -0.58 20.69 5.67
C GLY A 245 0.53 21.56 5.07
N CYS A 246 0.12 22.60 4.36
CA CYS A 246 1.00 23.71 4.00
C CYS A 246 0.35 25.05 4.36
N PRO A 247 1.15 26.06 4.75
CA PRO A 247 0.62 27.38 5.08
C PRO A 247 0.04 28.06 3.84
N PRO A 248 -0.76 29.13 4.03
CA PRO A 248 -1.12 30.04 2.96
C PRO A 248 0.09 30.50 2.15
N ASP A 249 -0.10 30.59 0.84
CA ASP A 249 0.90 31.10 -0.09
C ASP A 249 0.26 31.96 -1.18
N ALA A 250 1.05 32.42 -2.13
CA ALA A 250 0.58 33.26 -3.22
C ALA A 250 -0.45 32.56 -4.14
N PHE A 251 -0.60 31.24 -4.05
CA PHE A 251 -1.51 30.43 -4.85
C PHE A 251 -2.77 30.01 -4.07
N THR A 252 -2.67 29.86 -2.75
CA THR A 252 -3.74 29.37 -1.87
C THR A 252 -3.85 30.22 -0.60
N ALA A 253 -4.92 31.00 -0.48
CA ALA A 253 -5.12 31.94 0.63
C ALA A 253 -5.34 31.24 1.99
N ASP A 254 -5.88 30.03 1.98
CA ASP A 254 -6.17 29.24 3.19
C ASP A 254 -5.12 28.15 3.47
N GLY A 255 -4.08 28.08 2.62
CA GLY A 255 -3.13 26.96 2.59
C GLY A 255 -3.80 25.65 2.18
N GLN A 256 -3.24 24.52 2.62
CA GLN A 256 -3.84 23.19 2.41
C GLN A 256 -3.80 22.39 3.70
N LEU A 257 -4.97 21.90 4.12
CA LEU A 257 -5.10 20.95 5.22
C LEU A 257 -5.10 19.54 4.64
N TRP A 258 -4.04 18.77 4.88
CA TRP A 258 -3.94 17.39 4.37
C TRP A 258 -4.50 16.37 5.37
N GLY A 259 -4.42 16.68 6.66
CA GLY A 259 -5.02 15.86 7.72
C GLY A 259 -4.16 14.65 8.15
N ASN A 260 -2.98 14.46 7.56
CA ASN A 260 -2.07 13.39 7.99
C ASN A 260 -1.55 13.64 9.41
N PRO A 261 -1.35 12.59 10.23
CA PRO A 261 -0.68 12.72 11.52
C PRO A 261 0.79 13.14 11.33
N ILE A 262 1.28 13.97 12.23
CA ILE A 262 2.68 14.42 12.23
C ILE A 262 3.54 13.51 13.10
N TYR A 263 4.77 13.24 12.64
CA TYR A 263 5.74 12.45 13.37
C TYR A 263 6.19 13.12 14.67
N ASN A 264 6.35 12.31 15.71
CA ASN A 264 7.14 12.66 16.89
C ASN A 264 8.62 12.41 16.57
N TRP A 265 9.25 13.38 15.93
CA TRP A 265 10.66 13.28 15.51
C TRP A 265 11.63 13.08 16.68
N ASP A 266 11.30 13.54 17.89
CA ASP A 266 12.13 13.30 19.08
C ASP A 266 12.06 11.83 19.51
N ALA A 267 10.87 11.22 19.49
CA ALA A 267 10.71 9.78 19.76
C ALA A 267 11.44 8.93 18.72
N MET A 268 11.33 9.28 17.43
CA MET A 268 12.09 8.61 16.36
C MET A 268 13.60 8.81 16.53
N LYS A 269 14.06 10.00 16.92
CA LYS A 269 15.48 10.24 17.14
C LYS A 269 16.01 9.41 18.31
N ALA A 270 15.21 9.19 19.36
CA ALA A 270 15.61 8.44 20.55
C ALA A 270 15.95 6.96 20.26
N ASP A 271 15.36 6.36 19.23
CA ASP A 271 15.67 4.98 18.82
C ASP A 271 16.57 4.88 17.57
N GLY A 272 17.11 6.00 17.11
CA GLY A 272 17.97 6.05 15.93
C GLY A 272 17.22 5.98 14.60
N TYR A 273 15.96 6.44 14.56
CA TYR A 273 15.08 6.49 13.40
C TYR A 273 14.74 5.10 12.85
N ALA A 274 14.56 4.12 13.75
CA ALA A 274 14.38 2.72 13.38
C ALA A 274 13.25 2.51 12.37
N TRP A 275 12.09 3.15 12.60
CA TRP A 275 10.93 3.07 11.70
C TRP A 275 11.23 3.58 10.28
N TRP A 276 11.88 4.73 10.15
CA TRP A 276 12.25 5.30 8.84
C TRP A 276 13.30 4.46 8.11
N ILE A 277 14.26 3.89 8.84
CA ILE A 277 15.25 2.97 8.28
C ILE A 277 14.55 1.74 7.73
N THR A 278 13.60 1.14 8.47
CA THR A 278 12.81 0.01 8.00
C THR A 278 11.96 0.39 6.79
N ARG A 279 11.26 1.53 6.81
CA ARG A 279 10.46 2.03 5.66
C ARG A 279 11.29 2.15 4.38
N LEU A 280 12.50 2.69 4.47
CA LEU A 280 13.42 2.77 3.33
C LEU A 280 13.90 1.39 2.88
N LYS A 281 14.28 0.50 3.80
CA LYS A 281 14.69 -0.87 3.46
C LYS A 281 13.61 -1.62 2.70
N GLU A 282 12.36 -1.57 3.18
CA GLU A 282 11.22 -2.20 2.51
C GLU A 282 10.93 -1.53 1.15
N SER A 283 11.03 -0.20 1.07
CA SER A 283 10.87 0.53 -0.20
C SER A 283 11.91 0.12 -1.25
N PHE A 284 13.17 -0.12 -0.86
CA PHE A 284 14.21 -0.59 -1.77
C PHE A 284 14.06 -2.07 -2.18
N LYS A 285 13.22 -2.86 -1.50
CA LYS A 285 12.78 -4.16 -2.04
C LYS A 285 11.85 -3.96 -3.24
N LEU A 286 11.09 -2.86 -3.26
CA LEU A 286 10.13 -2.56 -4.32
C LEU A 286 10.73 -1.75 -5.46
N TYR A 287 11.64 -0.82 -5.19
CA TYR A 287 12.11 0.18 -6.15
C TYR A 287 13.64 0.25 -6.20
N ASP A 288 14.18 0.70 -7.32
CA ASP A 288 15.63 0.97 -7.45
C ASP A 288 15.97 2.39 -6.96
N VAL A 289 15.06 3.34 -7.20
CA VAL A 289 15.14 4.72 -6.71
C VAL A 289 13.84 5.05 -5.98
N VAL A 290 13.93 5.73 -4.83
CA VAL A 290 12.77 6.16 -4.06
C VAL A 290 12.67 7.68 -4.10
N ARG A 291 11.63 8.20 -4.76
CA ARG A 291 11.23 9.60 -4.60
C ARG A 291 10.52 9.74 -3.25
N ILE A 292 10.90 10.75 -2.47
CA ILE A 292 10.16 11.10 -1.26
C ILE A 292 9.39 12.39 -1.52
N ASP A 293 8.07 12.28 -1.52
CA ASP A 293 7.18 13.41 -1.68
C ASP A 293 7.30 14.36 -0.48
N HIS A 294 7.11 15.65 -0.71
CA HIS A 294 7.24 16.71 0.29
C HIS A 294 8.56 16.65 1.09
N PHE A 295 9.68 16.37 0.42
CA PHE A 295 11.02 16.23 1.03
C PHE A 295 11.41 17.38 1.97
N ARG A 296 10.92 18.60 1.74
CA ARG A 296 11.16 19.75 2.62
C ARG A 296 10.74 19.51 4.07
N GLY A 297 9.78 18.60 4.29
CA GLY A 297 9.26 18.25 5.62
C GLY A 297 10.30 17.60 6.54
N PHE A 298 11.44 17.13 6.00
CA PHE A 298 12.57 16.70 6.82
C PHE A 298 13.39 17.87 7.39
N GLU A 299 13.35 19.04 6.75
CA GLU A 299 14.00 20.25 7.26
C GLU A 299 13.06 21.01 8.19
N SER A 300 11.83 21.28 7.73
CA SER A 300 10.76 21.81 8.57
C SER A 300 9.40 21.53 7.93
N TYR A 301 8.39 21.38 8.78
CA TYR A 301 7.02 20.99 8.41
C TYR A 301 6.00 21.93 9.06
N TRP A 302 4.81 22.01 8.47
CA TRP A 302 3.72 22.86 8.97
C TRP A 302 2.80 22.04 9.87
N GLU A 303 2.57 22.53 11.08
CA GLU A 303 1.66 21.91 12.05
C GLU A 303 0.37 22.72 12.16
N ILE A 304 -0.75 22.03 11.99
CA ILE A 304 -2.09 22.60 12.16
C ILE A 304 -2.73 21.88 13.35
N PRO A 305 -3.30 22.59 14.34
CA PRO A 305 -4.05 21.97 15.44
C PRO A 305 -5.12 21.00 14.92
N PHE A 306 -5.22 19.82 15.53
CA PHE A 306 -6.26 18.87 15.14
C PHE A 306 -7.65 19.43 15.47
N GLY A 307 -8.56 19.36 14.50
CA GLY A 307 -9.92 19.91 14.60
C GLY A 307 -10.12 21.23 13.84
N ASP A 308 -9.04 21.90 13.43
CA ASP A 308 -9.13 23.09 12.59
C ASP A 308 -9.63 22.74 11.18
N THR A 309 -10.39 23.66 10.57
CA THR A 309 -10.99 23.48 9.24
C THR A 309 -10.12 24.04 8.11
N THR A 310 -9.02 24.73 8.43
CA THR A 310 -8.10 25.35 7.45
C THR A 310 -6.65 25.20 7.92
N ALA A 311 -5.68 25.55 7.07
CA ALA A 311 -4.26 25.55 7.42
C ALA A 311 -3.71 26.90 7.92
N ILE A 312 -4.62 27.88 8.14
CA ILE A 312 -4.27 29.19 8.68
C ILE A 312 -3.96 29.01 10.17
N ASN A 313 -2.70 29.23 10.53
CA ASN A 313 -2.21 29.24 11.92
C ASN A 313 -1.94 30.69 12.32
#